data_AF-A0AAU4F1V3-F1
#
_entry.id   AF-A0AAU4F1V3-F1
#
_cell.length_a   1.000
_cell.length_b   1.000
_cell.length_c   1.000
_cell.angle_alpha   90.00
_cell.angle_beta   90.00
_cell.angle_gamma   90.00
#
_symmetry.space_group_name_H-M   'P 1'
#
loop_
_entity.id
_entity.type
_entity.pdbx_description
1 polymer ?
#
loop_
_entity_poly.entity_id
_entity_poly.type
_entity_poly.pdbx_seq_one_letter_code
_entity_poly.pdbx_strand_id
1 'polypeptide(L)'
;MNSPRDVFAALSDGIGEGRFGELSALYAEDTVVEHPQAVPRPTRITGRAAVHERFAGPLAGMVRLKPKNVVVHETTDPEVIVAEYDYDAESVETGKTDVTANIQVLRIRDGLIAGSRDYHDYLRLAAIRDGVGQLPKAYEQAPPRELSPVTPESAGSVFERLVHGVAGARWDELPELYAEETHVTHPFLPGSGVVRTRDELRAHFEAGKALNPGFSVAGLVTHQSTDPEVLIGEFAYQGEYGGRPVRIANIFVLRIRDGLIVESRDYGDHLAVAGDTGTIPALAARLGS
;
A
#
# COMPACT_ATOMS: atom_id res chain seq x y z
N MET A 1 -12.34 -26.76 7.30
CA MET A 1 -12.25 -25.29 7.43
C MET A 1 -11.28 -24.83 6.37
N ASN A 2 -11.64 -23.81 5.59
CA ASN A 2 -10.75 -23.24 4.58
C ASN A 2 -9.60 -22.52 5.29
N SER A 3 -8.36 -22.72 4.85
CA SER A 3 -7.23 -21.95 5.38
C SER A 3 -7.38 -20.47 4.99
N PRO A 4 -6.71 -19.53 5.70
CA PRO A 4 -6.68 -18.12 5.28
C PRO A 4 -6.26 -17.95 3.81
N ARG A 5 -5.31 -18.76 3.34
CA ARG A 5 -4.86 -18.78 1.95
C ARG A 5 -5.97 -19.20 0.98
N ASP A 6 -6.76 -20.22 1.32
CA ASP A 6 -7.89 -20.68 0.50
C ASP A 6 -8.99 -19.61 0.41
N VAL A 7 -9.25 -18.89 1.51
CA VAL A 7 -10.24 -17.79 1.53
C VAL A 7 -9.77 -16.63 0.65
N PHE A 8 -8.50 -16.25 0.72
CA PHE A 8 -7.93 -15.24 -0.19
C PHE A 8 -7.97 -15.71 -1.65
N ALA A 9 -7.63 -16.97 -1.94
CA ALA A 9 -7.70 -17.51 -3.29
C ALA A 9 -9.13 -17.43 -3.84
N ALA A 10 -10.13 -17.84 -3.06
CA ALA A 10 -11.54 -17.73 -3.45
C ALA A 10 -11.98 -16.27 -3.72
N LEU A 11 -11.50 -15.32 -2.91
CA LEU A 11 -11.73 -13.89 -3.13
C LEU A 11 -11.09 -13.42 -4.45
N SER A 12 -9.80 -13.73 -4.64
CA SER A 12 -9.02 -13.32 -5.82
C SER A 12 -9.61 -13.89 -7.11
N ASP A 13 -9.95 -15.18 -7.11
CA ASP A 13 -10.58 -15.86 -8.25
C ASP A 13 -11.96 -15.27 -8.55
N GLY A 14 -12.77 -15.00 -7.52
CA GLY A 14 -14.09 -14.41 -7.73
C GLY A 14 -14.04 -12.96 -8.23
N ILE A 15 -13.05 -12.17 -7.83
CA ILE A 15 -12.77 -10.85 -8.44
C ILE A 15 -12.35 -11.05 -9.90
N GLY A 16 -11.43 -11.97 -10.18
CA GLY A 16 -10.90 -12.23 -11.51
C GLY A 16 -11.94 -12.72 -12.52
N GLU A 17 -12.90 -13.52 -12.04
CA GLU A 17 -14.00 -14.06 -12.83
C GLU A 17 -15.23 -13.14 -12.85
N GLY A 18 -15.20 -12.02 -12.13
CA GLY A 18 -16.32 -11.06 -12.07
C GLY A 18 -17.54 -11.57 -11.30
N ARG A 19 -17.37 -12.55 -10.39
CA ARG A 19 -18.43 -13.12 -9.53
C ARG A 19 -18.78 -12.20 -8.34
N PHE A 20 -18.86 -10.89 -8.59
CA PHE A 20 -18.93 -9.88 -7.52
C PHE A 20 -20.11 -10.06 -6.56
N GLY A 21 -21.28 -10.48 -7.06
CA GLY A 21 -22.47 -10.70 -6.23
C GLY A 21 -22.32 -11.78 -5.15
N GLU A 22 -21.35 -12.68 -5.29
CA GLU A 22 -21.09 -13.78 -4.37
C GLU A 22 -20.03 -13.44 -3.30
N LEU A 23 -19.14 -12.48 -3.61
CA LEU A 23 -17.92 -12.23 -2.84
C LEU A 23 -18.19 -11.81 -1.39
N SER A 24 -19.29 -11.09 -1.13
CA SER A 24 -19.66 -10.68 0.23
C SER A 24 -19.86 -11.86 1.19
N ALA A 25 -20.16 -13.06 0.70
CA ALA A 25 -20.30 -14.25 1.53
C ALA A 25 -18.99 -14.71 2.17
N LEU A 26 -17.84 -14.28 1.62
CA LEU A 26 -16.51 -14.57 2.17
C LEU A 26 -16.17 -13.72 3.40
N TYR A 27 -16.92 -12.65 3.66
CA TYR A 27 -16.66 -11.72 4.75
C TYR A 27 -17.47 -12.08 6.00
N ALA A 28 -16.98 -11.76 7.18
CA ALA A 28 -17.74 -11.86 8.43
C ALA A 28 -18.85 -10.79 8.50
N GLU A 29 -19.89 -11.04 9.30
CA GLU A 29 -21.02 -10.12 9.40
C GLU A 29 -20.60 -8.72 9.89
N ASP A 30 -19.63 -8.67 10.80
CA ASP A 30 -19.05 -7.47 11.42
C ASP A 30 -17.72 -7.04 10.78
N THR A 31 -17.43 -7.50 9.56
CA THR A 31 -16.16 -7.21 8.88
C THR A 31 -15.85 -5.73 8.82
N VAL A 32 -14.56 -5.39 8.85
CA VAL A 32 -14.06 -4.04 8.56
C VAL A 32 -13.12 -4.11 7.37
N VAL A 33 -13.43 -3.36 6.30
CA VAL A 33 -12.56 -3.21 5.13
C VAL A 33 -12.07 -1.77 5.07
N GLU A 34 -10.75 -1.59 5.08
CA GLU A 34 -10.11 -0.29 5.01
C GLU A 34 -9.32 -0.16 3.71
N HIS A 35 -9.35 1.03 3.12
CA HIS A 35 -8.53 1.37 1.96
C HIS A 35 -7.62 2.54 2.33
N PRO A 36 -6.42 2.27 2.91
CA PRO A 36 -5.60 3.31 3.54
C PRO A 36 -5.07 4.39 2.60
N GLN A 37 -5.03 4.09 1.29
CA GLN A 37 -4.54 4.97 0.22
C GLN A 37 -5.66 5.39 -0.76
N ALA A 38 -6.92 5.17 -0.38
CA ALA A 38 -8.04 5.56 -1.23
C ALA A 38 -8.03 7.06 -1.55
N VAL A 39 -8.51 7.38 -2.75
CA VAL A 39 -8.54 8.74 -3.28
C VAL A 39 -9.90 9.39 -3.02
N PRO A 40 -9.93 10.68 -2.61
CA PRO A 40 -8.79 11.51 -2.20
C PRO A 40 -8.38 11.31 -0.73
N ARG A 41 -9.14 10.49 0.01
CA ARG A 41 -8.93 10.19 1.43
C ARG A 41 -9.17 8.71 1.71
N PRO A 42 -8.53 8.15 2.77
CA PRO A 42 -8.78 6.79 3.21
C PRO A 42 -10.27 6.53 3.41
N THR A 43 -10.71 5.32 3.10
CA THR A 43 -12.10 4.90 3.30
C THR A 43 -12.19 3.67 4.19
N ARG A 44 -13.34 3.52 4.86
CA ARG A 44 -13.64 2.39 5.73
C ARG A 44 -15.08 1.92 5.48
N ILE A 45 -15.25 0.62 5.33
CA ILE A 45 -16.55 -0.05 5.15
C ILE A 45 -16.72 -0.98 6.35
N THR A 46 -17.88 -0.94 7.00
CA THR A 46 -18.19 -1.77 8.17
C THR A 46 -19.42 -2.60 7.91
N GLY A 47 -19.30 -3.90 8.16
CA GLY A 47 -20.36 -4.89 8.02
C GLY A 47 -20.46 -5.51 6.63
N ARG A 48 -20.85 -6.78 6.59
CA ARG A 48 -20.99 -7.57 5.35
C ARG A 48 -21.97 -6.93 4.37
N ALA A 49 -23.08 -6.38 4.85
CA ALA A 49 -24.09 -5.75 4.00
C ALA A 49 -23.51 -4.56 3.20
N ALA A 50 -22.70 -3.71 3.83
CA ALA A 50 -22.05 -2.59 3.16
C ALA A 50 -20.97 -3.06 2.17
N VAL A 51 -20.26 -4.14 2.49
CA VAL A 51 -19.34 -4.81 1.55
C VAL A 51 -20.10 -5.37 0.35
N HIS A 52 -21.27 -5.98 0.56
CA HIS A 52 -22.14 -6.44 -0.51
C HIS A 52 -22.56 -5.31 -1.43
N GLU A 53 -23.03 -4.18 -0.88
CA GLU A 53 -23.38 -2.99 -1.67
C GLU A 53 -22.20 -2.49 -2.51
N ARG A 54 -20.97 -2.56 -1.98
CA ARG A 54 -19.76 -2.18 -2.72
C ARG A 54 -19.50 -3.13 -3.91
N PHE A 55 -19.65 -4.44 -3.72
CA PHE A 55 -19.46 -5.43 -4.77
C PHE A 55 -20.62 -5.51 -5.78
N ALA A 56 -21.85 -5.20 -5.36
CA ALA A 56 -23.03 -5.19 -6.23
C ALA A 56 -23.33 -3.80 -6.82
N GLY A 57 -22.55 -2.80 -6.43
CA GLY A 57 -22.78 -1.40 -6.81
C GLY A 57 -22.47 -1.12 -8.28
N PRO A 58 -22.87 0.06 -8.78
CA PRO A 58 -22.74 0.42 -10.20
C PRO A 58 -21.29 0.52 -10.68
N LEU A 59 -20.33 0.67 -9.77
CA LEU A 59 -18.90 0.71 -10.09
C LEU A 59 -18.28 -0.69 -10.15
N ALA A 60 -18.99 -1.73 -9.73
CA ALA A 60 -18.51 -3.11 -9.80
C ALA A 60 -18.36 -3.54 -11.26
N GLY A 61 -17.23 -4.18 -11.57
CA GLY A 61 -16.94 -4.63 -12.93
C GLY A 61 -16.61 -3.54 -13.95
N MET A 62 -16.46 -2.26 -13.55
CA MET A 62 -15.95 -1.21 -14.45
C MET A 62 -14.50 -1.43 -14.88
N VAL A 63 -13.77 -2.25 -14.12
CA VAL A 63 -12.42 -2.71 -14.46
C VAL A 63 -12.43 -4.23 -14.40
N ARG A 64 -12.00 -4.89 -15.49
CA ARG A 64 -11.70 -6.31 -15.49
C ARG A 64 -10.30 -6.48 -14.91
N LEU A 65 -10.18 -7.36 -13.92
CA LEU A 65 -8.94 -7.59 -13.21
C LEU A 65 -8.56 -9.05 -13.42
N LYS A 66 -7.30 -9.35 -13.71
CA LYS A 66 -6.78 -10.72 -13.74
C LYS A 66 -5.58 -10.82 -12.81
N PRO A 67 -5.70 -11.52 -11.67
CA PRO A 67 -4.59 -11.62 -10.71
C PRO A 67 -3.43 -12.40 -11.33
N LYS A 68 -2.21 -11.93 -11.08
CA LYS A 68 -0.96 -12.60 -11.44
C LYS A 68 0.12 -12.30 -10.40
N ASN A 69 1.23 -13.04 -10.47
CA ASN A 69 2.38 -12.86 -9.57
C ASN A 69 2.00 -12.89 -8.08
N VAL A 70 1.03 -13.74 -7.73
CA VAL A 70 0.50 -13.82 -6.36
C VAL A 70 1.51 -14.45 -5.42
N VAL A 71 1.88 -13.70 -4.38
CA VAL A 71 2.70 -14.15 -3.25
C VAL A 71 1.89 -13.95 -1.97
N VAL A 72 1.73 -15.00 -1.18
CA VAL A 72 1.04 -14.94 0.12
C VAL A 72 2.04 -15.21 1.22
N HIS A 73 2.21 -14.24 2.12
CA HIS A 73 2.98 -14.36 3.35
C HIS A 73 2.04 -14.83 4.47
N GLU A 74 2.24 -16.05 4.93
CA GLU A 74 1.64 -16.52 6.17
C GLU A 74 2.36 -15.86 7.34
N THR A 75 1.63 -15.31 8.29
CA THR A 75 2.22 -14.65 9.46
C THR A 75 2.24 -15.55 10.68
N THR A 76 2.94 -15.14 11.73
CA THR A 76 2.94 -15.84 13.02
C THR A 76 1.60 -15.74 13.76
N ASP A 77 0.73 -14.78 13.40
CA ASP A 77 -0.68 -14.81 13.77
C ASP A 77 -1.42 -15.69 12.74
N PRO A 78 -1.92 -16.88 13.11
CA PRO A 78 -2.52 -17.81 12.16
C PRO A 78 -3.81 -17.28 11.53
N GLU A 79 -4.41 -16.20 12.06
CA GLU A 79 -5.55 -15.54 11.45
C GLU A 79 -5.14 -14.48 10.42
N VAL A 80 -3.86 -14.10 10.32
CA VAL A 80 -3.40 -13.00 9.45
C VAL A 80 -2.51 -13.50 8.33
N ILE A 81 -2.82 -13.06 7.12
CA ILE A 81 -1.97 -13.20 5.94
C ILE A 81 -1.77 -11.84 5.26
N VAL A 82 -0.66 -11.73 4.54
CA VAL A 82 -0.41 -10.59 3.64
C VAL A 82 -0.23 -11.11 2.23
N ALA A 83 -1.06 -10.67 1.30
CA ALA A 83 -0.98 -11.06 -0.10
C ALA A 83 -0.43 -9.90 -0.94
N GLU A 84 0.68 -10.13 -1.65
CA GLU A 84 1.24 -9.26 -2.68
C GLU A 84 0.87 -9.83 -4.05
N TYR A 85 0.35 -9.02 -4.98
CA TYR A 85 -0.02 -9.48 -6.32
C TYR A 85 -0.16 -8.32 -7.30
N ASP A 86 -0.12 -8.64 -8.59
CA ASP A 86 -0.47 -7.71 -9.65
C ASP A 86 -1.85 -8.05 -10.23
N TYR A 87 -2.50 -7.05 -10.83
CA TYR A 87 -3.57 -7.26 -11.79
C TYR A 87 -3.12 -6.86 -13.18
N ASP A 88 -3.40 -7.70 -14.19
CA ASP A 88 -3.68 -7.17 -15.53
C ASP A 88 -5.06 -6.51 -15.47
N ALA A 89 -5.08 -5.18 -15.45
CA ALA A 89 -6.28 -4.38 -15.32
C ALA A 89 -6.71 -3.84 -16.69
N GLU A 90 -7.99 -3.95 -17.01
CA GLU A 90 -8.59 -3.41 -18.22
C GLU A 90 -9.83 -2.58 -17.86
N SER A 91 -9.85 -1.31 -18.26
CA SER A 91 -11.05 -0.47 -18.13
C SER A 91 -12.11 -0.92 -19.15
N VAL A 92 -13.32 -1.23 -18.69
CA VAL A 92 -14.42 -1.65 -19.56
C VAL A 92 -14.90 -0.50 -20.46
N GLU A 93 -14.85 0.74 -19.96
CA GLU A 93 -15.32 1.92 -20.69
C GLU A 93 -14.34 2.36 -21.78
N THR A 94 -13.05 2.40 -21.46
CA THR A 94 -12.02 2.98 -22.34
C THR A 94 -11.23 1.92 -23.12
N GLY A 95 -11.29 0.65 -22.71
CA GLY A 95 -10.49 -0.45 -23.26
C GLY A 95 -8.99 -0.37 -22.92
N LYS A 96 -8.55 0.62 -22.14
CA LYS A 96 -7.13 0.76 -21.76
C LYS A 96 -6.74 -0.32 -20.77
N THR A 97 -5.52 -0.82 -20.92
CA THR A 97 -4.93 -1.85 -20.06
C THR A 97 -3.67 -1.34 -19.38
N ASP A 98 -3.41 -1.84 -18.17
CA ASP A 98 -2.16 -1.64 -17.45
C ASP A 98 -1.94 -2.75 -16.42
N VAL A 99 -0.71 -2.90 -15.94
CA VAL A 99 -0.39 -3.75 -14.78
C VAL A 99 -0.45 -2.90 -13.53
N THR A 100 -1.24 -3.31 -12.54
CA THR A 100 -1.38 -2.59 -11.27
C THR A 100 -0.92 -3.46 -10.11
N ALA A 101 0.02 -2.97 -9.31
CA ALA A 101 0.46 -3.65 -8.09
C ALA A 101 -0.61 -3.53 -7.00
N ASN A 102 -0.67 -4.52 -6.12
CA ASN A 102 -1.59 -4.59 -5.00
C ASN A 102 -0.93 -5.30 -3.82
N ILE A 103 -1.30 -4.90 -2.62
CA ILE A 103 -0.97 -5.61 -1.40
C ILE A 103 -2.15 -5.54 -0.43
N GLN A 104 -2.47 -6.66 0.20
CA GLN A 104 -3.63 -6.79 1.08
C GLN A 104 -3.25 -7.49 2.38
N VAL A 105 -3.60 -6.89 3.51
CA VAL A 105 -3.55 -7.55 4.82
C VAL A 105 -4.94 -8.08 5.13
N LEU A 106 -5.09 -9.40 5.33
CA LEU A 106 -6.37 -10.02 5.65
C LEU A 106 -6.29 -10.69 7.01
N ARG A 107 -7.28 -10.39 7.86
CA ARG A 107 -7.60 -11.20 9.05
C ARG A 107 -8.75 -12.12 8.73
N ILE A 108 -8.54 -13.42 8.86
CA ILE A 108 -9.49 -14.48 8.53
C ILE A 108 -9.70 -15.35 9.77
N ARG A 109 -10.96 -15.45 10.20
CA ARG A 109 -11.39 -16.23 11.36
C ARG A 109 -12.57 -17.09 10.97
N ASP A 110 -12.56 -18.36 11.38
CA ASP A 110 -13.63 -19.33 11.09
C ASP A 110 -13.95 -19.45 9.57
N GLY A 111 -12.93 -19.25 8.72
CA GLY A 111 -13.07 -19.31 7.26
C GLY A 111 -13.73 -18.08 6.62
N LEU A 112 -13.88 -16.98 7.37
CA LEU A 112 -14.43 -15.71 6.90
C LEU A 112 -13.44 -14.57 7.11
N ILE A 113 -13.43 -13.60 6.19
CA ILE A 113 -12.64 -12.36 6.31
C ILE A 113 -13.27 -11.50 7.41
N ALA A 114 -12.64 -11.47 8.58
CA ALA A 114 -13.04 -10.63 9.70
C ALA A 114 -12.60 -9.17 9.51
N GLY A 115 -11.58 -8.93 8.69
CA GLY A 115 -11.24 -7.60 8.22
C GLY A 115 -10.12 -7.63 7.19
N SER A 116 -10.03 -6.56 6.41
CA SER A 116 -8.94 -6.38 5.46
C SER A 116 -8.50 -4.93 5.35
N ARG A 117 -7.24 -4.75 4.98
CA ARG A 117 -6.64 -3.46 4.63
C ARG A 117 -6.06 -3.60 3.23
N ASP A 118 -6.62 -2.85 2.31
CA ASP A 118 -6.43 -3.06 0.88
C ASP A 118 -5.67 -1.87 0.29
N TYR A 119 -4.50 -2.13 -0.28
CA TYR A 119 -3.61 -1.14 -0.88
C TYR A 119 -3.52 -1.38 -2.39
N HIS A 120 -3.83 -0.34 -3.17
CA HIS A 120 -3.94 -0.42 -4.62
C HIS A 120 -3.16 0.73 -5.27
N ASP A 121 -2.66 0.49 -6.48
CA ASP A 121 -2.16 1.57 -7.34
C ASP A 121 -3.34 2.40 -7.90
N TYR A 122 -3.84 3.33 -7.09
CA TYR A 122 -4.95 4.19 -7.46
C TYR A 122 -4.63 5.13 -8.63
N LEU A 123 -3.35 5.46 -8.86
CA LEU A 123 -2.95 6.31 -9.96
C LEU A 123 -3.12 5.56 -11.29
N ARG A 124 -2.64 4.31 -11.40
CA ARG A 124 -2.85 3.48 -12.59
C ARG A 124 -4.32 3.15 -12.83
N LEU A 125 -5.07 2.84 -11.76
CA LEU A 125 -6.52 2.61 -11.85
C LEU A 125 -7.29 3.86 -12.32
N ALA A 126 -6.82 5.06 -11.98
CA ALA A 126 -7.36 6.30 -12.53
C ALA A 126 -6.92 6.49 -13.99
N ALA A 127 -5.67 6.22 -14.34
CA ALA A 127 -5.12 6.40 -15.68
C ALA A 127 -5.84 5.55 -16.74
N ILE A 128 -6.07 4.26 -16.47
CA ILE A 128 -6.79 3.40 -17.42
C ILE A 128 -8.24 3.86 -17.64
N ARG A 129 -8.84 4.60 -16.70
CA ARG A 129 -10.21 5.12 -16.78
C ARG A 129 -10.30 6.58 -17.23
N ASP A 130 -9.20 7.17 -17.74
CA ASP A 130 -9.15 8.60 -18.08
C ASP A 130 -9.51 9.53 -16.89
N GLY A 131 -9.22 9.03 -15.68
CA GLY A 131 -9.61 9.62 -14.41
C GLY A 131 -8.62 10.62 -13.84
N VAL A 132 -7.38 10.65 -14.34
CA VAL A 132 -6.27 11.44 -13.75
C VAL A 132 -6.60 12.93 -13.69
N GLY A 133 -7.29 13.45 -14.72
CA GLY A 133 -7.64 14.86 -14.82
C GLY A 133 -8.60 15.34 -13.72
N GLN A 134 -9.35 14.45 -13.08
CA GLN A 134 -10.26 14.82 -11.98
C GLN A 134 -9.58 14.76 -10.60
N LEU A 135 -8.42 14.11 -10.48
CA LEU A 135 -7.72 13.94 -9.21
C LEU A 135 -7.32 15.26 -8.55
N PRO A 136 -6.76 16.28 -9.25
CA PRO A 136 -6.39 17.55 -8.61
C PRO A 136 -7.57 18.22 -7.90
N LYS A 137 -8.73 18.27 -8.56
CA LYS A 137 -9.96 18.82 -7.98
C LYS A 137 -10.47 17.99 -6.81
N ALA A 138 -10.39 16.65 -6.91
CA ALA A 138 -10.79 15.77 -5.81
C ALA A 138 -9.94 16.01 -4.55
N TYR A 139 -8.62 16.21 -4.70
CA TYR A 139 -7.72 16.53 -3.59
C TYR A 139 -7.92 17.95 -3.04
N GLU A 140 -8.20 18.93 -3.91
CA GLU A 140 -8.52 20.30 -3.49
C GLU A 140 -9.79 20.37 -2.63
N GLN A 141 -10.80 19.56 -2.98
CA GLN A 141 -12.10 19.51 -2.29
C GLN A 141 -12.13 18.55 -1.11
N ALA A 142 -11.08 17.75 -0.91
CA ALA A 142 -11.02 16.77 0.15
C ALA A 142 -10.95 17.44 1.53
N PRO A 143 -11.56 16.84 2.57
CA PRO A 143 -11.39 17.32 3.93
C PRO A 143 -9.90 17.28 4.34
N PRO A 144 -9.47 18.05 5.35
CA PRO A 144 -8.13 17.94 5.92
C PRO A 144 -7.82 16.49 6.32
N ARG A 145 -6.54 16.12 6.28
CA ARG A 145 -6.14 14.77 6.70
C ARG A 145 -6.35 14.59 8.19
N GLU A 146 -6.96 13.47 8.54
CA GLU A 146 -6.98 12.99 9.93
C GLU A 146 -5.61 12.44 10.29
N LEU A 147 -5.06 12.97 11.38
CA LEU A 147 -3.79 12.51 11.94
C LEU A 147 -4.05 11.40 12.96
N SER A 148 -3.18 10.40 12.98
CA SER A 148 -3.25 9.32 13.95
C SER A 148 -2.34 9.62 15.16
N PRO A 149 -2.51 8.97 16.31
CA PRO A 149 -1.56 9.06 17.41
C PRO A 149 -0.14 8.75 16.93
N VAL A 150 0.81 9.60 17.34
CA VAL A 150 2.23 9.41 17.04
C VAL A 150 2.72 8.14 17.74
N THR A 151 3.41 7.31 16.99
CA THR A 151 4.12 6.15 17.52
C THR A 151 5.39 6.65 18.20
N PRO A 152 5.61 6.34 19.50
CA PRO A 152 6.85 6.68 20.18
C PRO A 152 8.07 6.14 19.44
N GLU A 153 9.19 6.86 19.51
CA GLU A 153 10.43 6.40 18.88
C GLU A 153 10.91 5.08 19.48
N SER A 154 11.29 4.15 18.60
CA SER A 154 11.91 2.88 18.94
C SER A 154 13.02 2.55 17.94
N ALA A 155 13.96 1.71 18.35
CA ALA A 155 15.07 1.22 17.53
C ALA A 155 15.29 -0.30 17.71
N GLY A 156 14.27 -1.01 18.22
CA GLY A 156 14.32 -2.42 18.58
C GLY A 156 14.45 -3.36 17.38
N SER A 157 14.03 -2.92 16.19
CA SER A 157 14.24 -3.63 14.92
C SER A 157 14.91 -2.75 13.85
N VAL A 158 15.47 -3.37 12.81
CA VAL A 158 16.01 -2.63 11.65
C VAL A 158 14.92 -1.83 10.94
N PHE A 159 13.69 -2.35 10.92
CA PHE A 159 12.53 -1.65 10.37
C PHE A 159 12.17 -0.40 11.16
N GLU A 160 12.13 -0.49 12.50
CA GLU A 160 11.90 0.68 13.36
C GLU A 160 13.00 1.73 13.16
N ARG A 161 14.27 1.32 13.09
CA ARG A 161 15.38 2.23 12.78
C ARG A 161 15.21 2.91 11.43
N LEU A 162 14.74 2.20 10.41
CA LEU A 162 14.45 2.75 9.09
C LEU A 162 13.35 3.81 9.16
N VAL A 163 12.16 3.44 9.68
CA VAL A 163 11.01 4.36 9.63
C VAL A 163 11.21 5.57 10.53
N HIS A 164 11.75 5.39 11.74
CA HIS A 164 12.07 6.52 12.61
C HIS A 164 13.28 7.31 12.08
N GLY A 165 14.22 6.67 11.39
CA GLY A 165 15.36 7.35 10.77
C GLY A 165 14.93 8.30 9.65
N VAL A 166 14.00 7.87 8.78
CA VAL A 166 13.40 8.73 7.76
C VAL A 166 12.63 9.89 8.40
N ALA A 167 11.79 9.60 9.40
CA ALA A 167 11.02 10.64 10.10
C ALA A 167 11.92 11.64 10.84
N GLY A 168 13.02 11.18 11.42
CA GLY A 168 14.01 11.98 12.13
C GLY A 168 15.11 12.59 11.25
N ALA A 169 14.98 12.50 9.92
CA ALA A 169 15.95 13.03 8.96
C ALA A 169 17.40 12.52 9.15
N ARG A 170 17.57 11.28 9.62
CA ARG A 170 18.87 10.63 9.86
C ARG A 170 19.45 10.01 8.59
N TRP A 171 19.51 10.79 7.50
CA TRP A 171 19.81 10.33 6.15
C TRP A 171 21.14 9.58 6.02
N ASP A 172 22.16 10.00 6.78
CA ASP A 172 23.49 9.38 6.75
C ASP A 172 23.50 7.97 7.38
N GLU A 173 22.53 7.66 8.25
CA GLU A 173 22.41 6.35 8.92
C GLU A 173 21.63 5.34 8.07
N LEU A 174 20.70 5.80 7.22
CA LEU A 174 19.75 4.94 6.53
C LEU A 174 20.39 3.92 5.57
N PRO A 175 21.38 4.29 4.72
CA PRO A 175 22.05 3.32 3.84
C PRO A 175 22.70 2.17 4.59
N GLU A 176 23.17 2.41 5.82
CA GLU A 176 23.87 1.41 6.65
C GLU A 176 22.91 0.35 7.23
N LEU A 177 21.59 0.59 7.16
CA LEU A 177 20.56 -0.40 7.53
C LEU A 177 20.40 -1.50 6.47
N TYR A 178 20.92 -1.29 5.26
CA TYR A 178 20.81 -2.22 4.14
C TYR A 178 22.09 -3.01 3.95
N ALA A 179 22.01 -4.17 3.30
CA ALA A 179 23.19 -4.89 2.84
C ALA A 179 23.86 -4.16 1.66
N GLU A 180 25.13 -4.50 1.39
CA GLU A 180 25.90 -3.89 0.30
C GLU A 180 25.23 -4.11 -1.06
N GLU A 181 24.76 -5.34 -1.28
CA GLU A 181 23.83 -5.71 -2.35
C GLU A 181 22.41 -5.76 -1.76
N THR A 182 21.51 -5.00 -2.35
CA THR A 182 20.11 -4.90 -1.92
C THR A 182 19.19 -4.92 -3.13
N HIS A 183 17.89 -4.92 -2.91
CA HIS A 183 16.89 -4.78 -3.95
C HIS A 183 15.69 -3.99 -3.40
N VAL A 184 15.66 -2.69 -3.66
CA VAL A 184 14.54 -1.82 -3.25
C VAL A 184 13.71 -1.42 -4.45
N THR A 185 12.38 -1.61 -4.35
CA THR A 185 11.41 -1.21 -5.37
C THR A 185 10.29 -0.38 -4.77
N HIS A 186 9.64 0.43 -5.61
CA HIS A 186 8.52 1.29 -5.22
C HIS A 186 7.32 1.01 -6.13
N PRO A 187 6.53 -0.04 -5.85
CA PRO A 187 5.52 -0.53 -6.80
C PRO A 187 4.45 0.50 -7.18
N PHE A 188 4.16 1.48 -6.31
CA PHE A 188 3.20 2.57 -6.56
C PHE A 188 3.84 3.87 -7.08
N LEU A 189 5.15 3.88 -7.32
CA LEU A 189 5.86 5.03 -7.89
C LEU A 189 6.15 4.79 -9.37
N PRO A 190 5.39 5.41 -10.30
CA PRO A 190 5.62 5.24 -11.74
C PRO A 190 7.03 5.70 -12.16
N GLY A 191 7.65 4.92 -13.05
CA GLY A 191 9.02 5.16 -13.53
C GLY A 191 10.11 5.05 -12.45
N SER A 192 9.83 4.43 -11.30
CA SER A 192 10.86 4.17 -10.29
C SER A 192 11.83 3.09 -10.78
N GLY A 193 13.13 3.34 -10.61
CA GLY A 193 14.16 2.32 -10.80
C GLY A 193 14.27 1.42 -9.58
N VAL A 194 14.89 0.25 -9.78
CA VAL A 194 15.31 -0.63 -8.67
C VAL A 194 16.63 -0.13 -8.12
N VAL A 195 16.70 0.08 -6.80
CA VAL A 195 17.93 0.43 -6.07
C VAL A 195 18.61 -0.86 -5.63
N ARG A 196 19.89 -1.03 -5.99
CA ARG A 196 20.62 -2.30 -5.86
C ARG A 196 21.82 -2.27 -4.94
N THR A 197 22.31 -1.09 -4.59
CA THR A 197 23.52 -0.94 -3.77
C THR A 197 23.34 0.13 -2.70
N ARG A 198 24.21 0.11 -1.69
CA ARG A 198 24.27 1.20 -0.69
C ARG A 198 24.61 2.55 -1.31
N ASP A 199 25.43 2.59 -2.35
CA ASP A 199 25.73 3.83 -3.07
C ASP A 199 24.49 4.39 -3.78
N GLU A 200 23.70 3.53 -4.41
CA GLU A 200 22.42 3.93 -4.98
C GLU A 200 21.42 4.35 -3.89
N LEU A 201 21.42 3.71 -2.72
CA LEU A 201 20.62 4.13 -1.56
C LEU A 201 21.01 5.51 -1.05
N ARG A 202 22.31 5.84 -0.97
CA ARG A 202 22.77 7.19 -0.61
C ARG A 202 22.17 8.23 -1.57
N ALA A 203 22.25 7.97 -2.88
CA ALA A 203 21.63 8.85 -3.88
C ALA A 203 20.10 8.92 -3.74
N HIS A 204 19.46 7.78 -3.45
CA HIS A 204 18.01 7.69 -3.23
C HIS A 204 17.57 8.55 -2.02
N PHE A 205 18.26 8.46 -0.89
CA PHE A 205 17.93 9.23 0.32
C PHE A 205 18.31 10.72 0.23
N GLU A 206 19.35 11.09 -0.52
CA GLU A 206 19.67 12.50 -0.78
C GLU A 206 18.53 13.24 -1.49
N ALA A 207 17.77 12.56 -2.36
CA ALA A 207 16.54 13.13 -2.93
C ALA A 207 15.47 13.42 -1.87
N GLY A 208 15.39 12.58 -0.83
CA GLY A 208 14.50 12.77 0.34
C GLY A 208 14.94 13.93 1.25
N LYS A 209 16.25 14.15 1.40
CA LYS A 209 16.83 15.26 2.19
C LYS A 209 16.39 16.64 1.69
N ALA A 210 16.21 16.80 0.38
CA ALA A 210 15.73 18.05 -0.22
C ALA A 210 14.27 18.40 0.18
N LEU A 211 13.47 17.41 0.57
CA LEU A 211 12.09 17.59 1.04
C LEU A 211 12.02 17.96 2.54
N ASN A 212 13.12 17.76 3.29
CA ASN A 212 13.31 17.99 4.73
C ASN A 212 12.02 17.93 5.58
N PRO A 213 11.33 16.78 5.62
CA PRO A 213 10.04 16.74 6.27
C PRO A 213 10.18 16.59 7.79
N GLY A 214 9.54 17.49 8.54
CA GLY A 214 9.29 17.30 9.97
C GLY A 214 8.18 16.26 10.19
N PHE A 215 8.43 15.00 9.86
CA PHE A 215 7.46 13.92 10.01
C PHE A 215 7.56 13.22 11.35
N SER A 216 6.43 12.65 11.76
CA SER A 216 6.32 11.67 12.83
C SER A 216 5.78 10.37 12.26
N VAL A 217 6.20 9.23 12.82
CA VAL A 217 5.63 7.92 12.51
C VAL A 217 4.31 7.77 13.26
N ALA A 218 3.28 7.25 12.62
CA ALA A 218 1.98 7.01 13.23
C ALA A 218 1.39 5.66 12.81
N GLY A 219 0.69 5.01 13.74
CA GLY A 219 0.01 3.74 13.49
C GLY A 219 0.93 2.61 13.00
N LEU A 220 2.17 2.54 13.51
CA LEU A 220 3.12 1.50 13.15
C LEU A 220 2.65 0.14 13.68
N VAL A 221 2.42 -0.80 12.76
CA VAL A 221 2.07 -2.20 13.02
C VAL A 221 3.03 -3.07 12.22
N THR A 222 3.51 -4.16 12.81
CA THR A 222 4.35 -5.15 12.12
C THR A 222 3.69 -6.52 12.12
N HIS A 223 3.86 -7.24 11.01
CA HIS A 223 3.42 -8.61 10.82
C HIS A 223 4.67 -9.45 10.55
N GLN A 224 4.98 -10.36 11.46
CA GLN A 224 6.09 -11.29 11.28
C GLN A 224 5.64 -12.44 10.39
N SER A 225 6.37 -12.68 9.30
CA SER A 225 6.12 -13.83 8.45
C SER A 225 6.58 -15.12 9.13
N THR A 226 6.03 -16.24 8.67
CA THR A 226 6.55 -17.58 8.98
C THR A 226 7.89 -17.86 8.31
N ASP A 227 8.22 -17.14 7.22
CA ASP A 227 9.61 -16.98 6.76
C ASP A 227 10.32 -16.02 7.73
N PRO A 228 11.30 -16.48 8.53
CA PRO A 228 11.93 -15.67 9.57
C PRO A 228 12.73 -14.48 9.04
N GLU A 229 13.03 -14.44 7.74
CA GLU A 229 13.68 -13.29 7.12
C GLU A 229 12.68 -12.20 6.68
N VAL A 230 11.37 -12.48 6.63
CA VAL A 230 10.37 -11.55 6.08
C VAL A 230 9.60 -10.83 7.20
N LEU A 231 9.67 -9.51 7.18
CA LEU A 231 8.93 -8.62 8.05
C LEU A 231 8.09 -7.66 7.21
N ILE A 232 6.80 -7.57 7.50
CA ILE A 232 5.89 -6.63 6.84
C ILE A 232 5.50 -5.56 7.85
N GLY A 233 5.48 -4.30 7.43
CA GLY A 233 5.12 -3.20 8.31
C GLY A 233 4.16 -2.21 7.67
N GLU A 234 3.05 -1.95 8.35
CA GLU A 234 2.07 -0.91 8.00
C GLU A 234 2.30 0.31 8.89
N PHE A 235 2.34 1.50 8.31
CA PHE A 235 2.52 2.74 9.08
C PHE A 235 2.11 3.96 8.26
N ALA A 236 2.16 5.13 8.88
CA ALA A 236 2.09 6.40 8.17
C ALA A 236 3.20 7.36 8.60
N TYR A 237 3.75 8.11 7.65
CA TYR A 237 4.43 9.36 7.96
C TYR A 237 3.39 10.47 8.00
N GLN A 238 3.43 11.30 9.03
CA GLN A 238 2.52 12.43 9.15
C GLN A 238 3.23 13.68 9.65
N GLY A 239 2.73 14.84 9.26
CA GLY A 239 3.28 16.13 9.68
C GLY A 239 2.56 17.27 9.01
N GLU A 240 3.26 18.38 8.81
CA GLU A 240 2.72 19.57 8.17
C GLU A 240 3.59 19.96 6.97
N TYR A 241 2.95 20.29 5.85
CA TYR A 241 3.63 20.83 4.67
C TYR A 241 2.85 22.04 4.17
N GLY A 242 3.50 23.20 4.07
CA GLY A 242 2.88 24.43 3.58
C GLY A 242 1.62 24.87 4.36
N GLY A 243 1.57 24.64 5.68
CA GLY A 243 0.41 24.99 6.50
C GLY A 243 -0.71 23.94 6.52
N ARG A 244 -0.52 22.77 5.90
CA ARG A 244 -1.56 21.73 5.77
C ARG A 244 -1.09 20.39 6.35
N PRO A 245 -1.97 19.66 7.06
CA PRO A 245 -1.64 18.33 7.54
C PRO A 245 -1.45 17.37 6.37
N VAL A 246 -0.31 16.69 6.35
CA VAL A 246 0.02 15.63 5.40
C VAL A 246 0.13 14.30 6.12
N ARG A 247 -0.30 13.23 5.46
CA ARG A 247 -0.22 11.85 5.96
C ARG A 247 -0.06 10.92 4.77
N ILE A 248 1.03 10.16 4.80
CA ILE A 248 1.45 9.24 3.76
C ILE A 248 1.32 7.84 4.35
N ALA A 249 0.32 7.07 3.89
CA ALA A 249 0.17 5.68 4.29
C ALA A 249 1.20 4.82 3.55
N ASN A 250 1.82 3.89 4.26
CA ASN A 250 2.83 2.98 3.75
C ASN A 250 2.55 1.56 4.23
N ILE A 251 2.89 0.59 3.38
CA ILE A 251 3.10 -0.79 3.79
C ILE A 251 4.36 -1.30 3.10
N PHE A 252 5.33 -1.77 3.89
CA PHE A 252 6.62 -2.23 3.39
C PHE A 252 6.74 -3.73 3.60
N VAL A 253 7.29 -4.45 2.61
CA VAL A 253 7.69 -5.85 2.77
C VAL A 253 9.21 -5.92 2.70
N LEU A 254 9.82 -6.30 3.81
CA LEU A 254 11.27 -6.37 3.95
C LEU A 254 11.73 -7.82 4.03
N ARG A 255 12.85 -8.11 3.37
CA ARG A 255 13.68 -9.27 3.68
C ARG A 255 14.91 -8.81 4.44
N ILE A 256 15.17 -9.42 5.59
CA ILE A 256 16.22 -9.05 6.53
C ILE A 256 17.11 -10.26 6.78
N ARG A 257 18.42 -10.08 6.60
CA ARG A 257 19.46 -11.10 6.88
C ARG A 257 20.56 -10.48 7.72
N ASP A 258 20.95 -11.17 8.79
CA ASP A 258 22.01 -10.71 9.71
C ASP A 258 21.80 -9.27 10.21
N GLY A 259 20.53 -8.87 10.39
CA GLY A 259 20.15 -7.53 10.85
C GLY A 259 20.18 -6.42 9.78
N LEU A 260 20.44 -6.77 8.51
CA LEU A 260 20.47 -5.87 7.37
C LEU A 260 19.33 -6.14 6.40
N ILE A 261 18.77 -5.09 5.80
CA ILE A 261 17.75 -5.20 4.76
C ILE A 261 18.41 -5.59 3.45
N VAL A 262 18.04 -6.75 2.90
CA VAL A 262 18.53 -7.26 1.60
C VAL A 262 17.51 -7.05 0.48
N GLU A 263 16.23 -6.87 0.82
CA GLU A 263 15.16 -6.58 -0.14
C GLU A 263 14.09 -5.72 0.54
N SER A 264 13.51 -4.77 -0.20
CA SER A 264 12.45 -3.88 0.26
C SER A 264 11.46 -3.60 -0.87
N ARG A 265 10.18 -3.83 -0.62
CA ARG A 265 9.09 -3.40 -1.51
C ARG A 265 8.25 -2.36 -0.78
N ASP A 266 8.31 -1.13 -1.28
CA ASP A 266 7.82 0.06 -0.57
C ASP A 266 6.55 0.56 -1.24
N TYR A 267 5.39 0.15 -0.72
CA TYR A 267 4.07 0.55 -1.23
C TYR A 267 3.63 1.88 -0.60
N GLY A 268 4.37 2.95 -0.91
CA GLY A 268 4.11 4.30 -0.41
C GLY A 268 3.00 5.04 -1.17
N ASP A 269 2.24 5.88 -0.47
CA ASP A 269 1.16 6.68 -1.05
C ASP A 269 1.70 7.92 -1.79
N HIS A 270 2.39 7.70 -2.91
CA HIS A 270 2.96 8.77 -3.74
C HIS A 270 1.87 9.66 -4.36
N LEU A 271 0.67 9.11 -4.58
CA LEU A 271 -0.47 9.88 -5.08
C LEU A 271 -0.99 10.87 -4.04
N ALA A 272 -1.06 10.48 -2.76
CA ALA A 272 -1.38 11.40 -1.68
C ALA A 272 -0.40 12.57 -1.59
N VAL A 273 0.91 12.28 -1.66
CA VAL A 273 1.95 13.32 -1.66
C VAL A 273 1.70 14.28 -2.82
N ALA A 274 1.56 13.75 -4.03
CA ALA A 274 1.35 14.58 -5.21
C ALA A 274 0.03 15.38 -5.15
N GLY A 275 -1.01 14.80 -4.56
CA GLY A 275 -2.29 15.47 -4.33
C GLY A 275 -2.18 16.66 -3.37
N ASP A 276 -1.48 16.48 -2.26
CA ASP A 276 -1.33 17.53 -1.24
C ASP A 276 -0.34 18.62 -1.69
N THR A 277 0.63 18.30 -2.54
CA THR A 277 1.62 19.26 -3.07
C THR A 277 1.24 19.83 -4.44
N GLY A 278 0.11 19.43 -5.02
CA GLY A 278 -0.35 19.92 -6.33
C GLY A 278 0.46 19.44 -7.53
N THR A 279 1.16 18.31 -7.42
CA THR A 279 2.07 17.76 -8.44
C THR A 279 1.54 16.51 -9.14
N ILE A 280 0.24 16.18 -9.01
CA ILE A 280 -0.39 15.03 -9.69
C ILE A 280 -0.08 14.98 -11.20
N PRO A 281 -0.18 16.08 -11.98
CA PRO A 281 0.15 16.02 -13.41
C PRO A 281 1.59 15.58 -13.69
N ALA A 282 2.55 16.01 -12.86
CA ALA A 282 3.95 15.62 -12.99
C ALA A 282 4.18 14.16 -12.60
N LEU A 283 3.49 13.65 -11.57
CA LEU A 283 3.53 12.24 -11.20
C LEU A 283 2.94 11.36 -12.31
N ALA A 284 1.78 11.74 -12.86
CA ALA A 284 1.09 10.99 -13.90
C ALA A 284 1.87 10.95 -15.22
N ALA A 285 2.65 11.98 -15.55
CA ALA A 285 3.51 12.00 -16.73
C ALA A 285 4.55 10.87 -16.73
N ARG A 286 4.89 10.32 -15.55
CA ARG A 286 5.84 9.19 -15.39
C ARG A 286 5.22 7.82 -15.66
N LEU A 287 3.91 7.72 -15.90
CA LEU A 287 3.25 6.44 -16.22
C LEU A 287 3.66 5.90 -17.60
N GLY A 288 3.99 6.80 -18.52
CA GLY A 288 4.41 6.46 -19.89
C GLY A 288 5.93 6.51 -20.13
N SER A 289 6.74 6.65 -19.07
CA SER A 289 8.21 6.69 -19.14
C SER A 289 8.84 5.33 -18.87
#